data_AF-A0A958AWC4-F1
#
_entry.id   AF-A0A958AWC4-F1
#
_cell.length_a   1.000
_cell.length_b   1.000
_cell.length_c   1.000
_cell.angle_alpha   90.00
_cell.angle_beta   90.00
_cell.angle_gamma   90.00
#
_symmetry.space_group_name_H-M   'P 1'
#
loop_
_entity.id
_entity.type
_entity.pdbx_description
1 polymer ?
#
loop_
_entity_poly.entity_id
_entity_poly.type
_entity_poly.pdbx_seq_one_letter_code
_entity_poly.pdbx_strand_id
1 'polypeptide(L)'
;GPIPLALRLPAAAVGILTVAAVYPLMRSITGSRAIALLTMLGLALSDWHLHFSRLGFRAILFPLFATLALYFFHQAFRRIIQPATQPPGPQTHHPTIQPTIHPSNHPISNLQSPISNLPFSFSILYSSFFTALAIYSYLAARLLPLVFVLFCLLAWLRTRRHIRSILFLISTFFILTSLFLLPLIIHFTLYPADLLARSATVSIFNPAWNHGDLFGTAWQTLTLTLST
;
A
#
# COMPACT_ATOMS: atom_id res chain seq x y z
N GLY A 1 -7.07 -35.72 -5.03
CA GLY A 1 -7.75 -34.42 -4.85
C GLY A 1 -6.71 -33.32 -4.74
N PRO A 2 -7.00 -32.05 -5.11
CA PRO A 2 -6.06 -30.96 -4.95
C PRO A 2 -5.68 -30.85 -3.47
N ILE A 3 -4.39 -30.95 -3.20
CA ILE A 3 -3.84 -31.15 -1.86
C ILE A 3 -4.08 -29.84 -1.08
N PRO A 4 -4.75 -29.85 0.09
CA PRO A 4 -4.99 -28.63 0.88
C PRO A 4 -3.71 -27.84 1.19
N LEU A 5 -2.56 -28.51 1.20
CA LEU A 5 -1.22 -27.91 1.32
C LEU A 5 -0.86 -26.96 0.16
N ALA A 6 -1.25 -27.28 -1.08
CA ALA A 6 -0.89 -26.51 -2.27
C ALA A 6 -1.46 -25.08 -2.25
N LEU A 7 -2.57 -24.86 -1.54
CA LEU A 7 -3.19 -23.54 -1.38
C LEU A 7 -2.71 -22.80 -0.11
N ARG A 8 -2.31 -23.54 0.93
CA ARG A 8 -1.91 -22.96 2.22
C ARG A 8 -0.46 -22.46 2.22
N LEU A 9 0.44 -23.16 1.53
CA LEU A 9 1.86 -22.75 1.47
C LEU A 9 2.05 -21.37 0.80
N PRO A 10 1.43 -21.07 -0.36
CA PRO A 10 1.54 -19.73 -0.95
C PRO A 10 0.95 -18.65 -0.05
N ALA A 11 -0.18 -18.90 0.61
CA ALA A 11 -0.80 -17.94 1.50
C ALA A 11 0.06 -17.65 2.75
N ALA A 12 0.67 -18.68 3.34
CA ALA A 12 1.61 -18.52 4.44
C ALA A 12 2.86 -17.73 4.00
N ALA A 13 3.42 -18.04 2.82
CA ALA A 13 4.54 -17.29 2.27
C ALA A 13 4.21 -15.82 2.03
N VAL A 14 3.02 -15.52 1.47
CA VAL A 14 2.53 -14.14 1.28
C VAL A 14 2.34 -13.44 2.63
N GLY A 15 1.83 -14.14 3.64
CA GLY A 15 1.70 -13.63 5.00
C GLY A 15 3.05 -13.22 5.60
N ILE A 16 4.07 -14.07 5.48
CA ILE A 16 5.44 -13.79 5.94
C ILE A 16 6.04 -12.60 5.17
N LEU A 17 5.88 -12.58 3.84
CA LEU A 17 6.35 -11.47 3.00
C LEU A 17 5.67 -10.15 3.37
N THR A 18 4.39 -10.18 3.73
CA THR A 18 3.67 -8.98 4.19
C THR A 18 4.30 -8.43 5.47
N VAL A 19 4.54 -9.29 6.45
CA VAL A 19 5.19 -8.91 7.72
C VAL A 19 6.56 -8.29 7.43
N ALA A 20 7.36 -8.91 6.56
CA ALA A 20 8.65 -8.37 6.16
C ALA A 20 8.55 -7.02 5.43
N ALA A 21 7.54 -6.84 4.55
CA ALA A 21 7.34 -5.62 3.77
C ALA A 21 6.87 -4.42 4.60
N VAL A 22 6.21 -4.65 5.75
CA VAL A 22 5.75 -3.58 6.64
C VAL A 22 6.91 -2.84 7.30
N TYR A 23 7.99 -3.55 7.62
CA TYR A 23 9.16 -2.93 8.25
C TYR A 23 9.76 -1.76 7.43
N PRO A 24 10.15 -1.93 6.15
CA PRO A 24 10.69 -0.82 5.35
C PRO A 24 9.67 0.29 5.12
N LEU A 25 8.37 -0.03 4.97
CA LEU A 25 7.31 0.97 4.88
C LEU A 25 7.30 1.87 6.12
N MET A 26 7.15 1.28 7.30
CA MET A 26 7.06 2.03 8.55
C MET A 26 8.38 2.74 8.90
N ARG A 27 9.52 2.13 8.57
CA ARG A 27 10.82 2.76 8.73
C ARG A 27 10.97 4.00 7.86
N SER A 28 10.40 3.97 6.65
CA SER A 28 10.43 5.09 5.71
C SER A 28 9.53 6.25 6.17
N ILE A 29 8.33 5.96 6.70
CA ILE A 29 7.35 6.97 7.12
C ILE A 29 7.74 7.64 8.44
N THR A 30 8.11 6.84 9.44
CA THR A 30 8.28 7.32 10.82
C THR A 30 9.71 7.73 11.15
N GLY A 31 10.69 7.25 10.39
CA GLY A 31 12.10 7.42 10.74
C GLY A 31 12.56 6.59 11.95
N SER A 32 11.66 5.91 12.67
CA SER A 32 11.98 5.17 13.90
C SER A 32 12.07 3.67 13.66
N ARG A 33 13.16 3.06 14.15
CA ARG A 33 13.34 1.60 14.13
C ARG A 33 12.38 0.90 15.09
N ALA A 34 12.21 1.47 16.28
CA ALA A 34 11.34 0.90 17.30
C ALA A 34 9.89 0.83 16.79
N ILE A 35 9.38 1.90 16.19
CA ILE A 35 8.01 1.91 15.64
C ILE A 35 7.88 0.89 14.51
N ALA A 36 8.84 0.82 13.59
CA ALA A 36 8.80 -0.15 12.50
C ALA A 36 8.82 -1.61 12.97
N LEU A 37 9.65 -1.94 13.98
CA LEU A 37 9.69 -3.28 14.58
C LEU A 37 8.41 -3.59 15.35
N LEU A 38 7.87 -2.63 16.11
CA LEU A 38 6.61 -2.81 16.84
C LEU A 38 5.44 -3.02 15.88
N THR A 39 5.38 -2.29 14.76
CA THR A 39 4.33 -2.51 13.74
C THR A 39 4.50 -3.88 13.06
N MET A 40 5.73 -4.27 12.71
CA MET A 40 6.02 -5.59 12.14
C MET A 40 5.63 -6.72 13.11
N LEU A 41 6.00 -6.60 14.39
CA LEU A 41 5.67 -7.56 15.44
C LEU A 41 4.16 -7.61 15.68
N GLY A 42 3.50 -6.45 15.78
CA GLY A 42 2.05 -6.36 15.97
C GLY A 42 1.27 -7.00 14.82
N LEU A 43 1.73 -6.84 13.58
CA LEU A 43 1.13 -7.53 12.43
C LEU A 43 1.39 -9.04 12.47
N ALA A 44 2.61 -9.46 12.83
CA ALA A 44 2.97 -10.88 12.91
C ALA A 44 2.14 -11.65 13.95
N LEU A 45 1.78 -10.99 15.06
CA LEU A 45 0.97 -11.54 16.13
C LEU A 45 -0.54 -11.26 15.96
N SER A 46 -0.96 -10.60 14.87
CA SER A 46 -2.36 -10.27 14.64
C SER A 46 -3.16 -11.54 14.28
N ASP A 47 -4.21 -11.81 15.05
CA ASP A 47 -5.11 -12.95 14.80
C ASP A 47 -5.68 -12.95 13.39
N TRP A 48 -6.08 -11.77 12.87
CA TRP A 48 -6.60 -11.63 11.52
C TRP A 48 -5.56 -11.98 10.47
N HIS A 49 -4.32 -11.50 10.63
CA HIS A 49 -3.25 -11.78 9.68
C HIS A 49 -2.88 -13.27 9.69
N LEU A 50 -2.81 -13.89 10.87
CA LEU A 50 -2.59 -15.33 11.05
C LEU A 50 -3.74 -16.16 10.46
N HIS A 51 -4.99 -15.76 10.69
CA HIS A 51 -6.17 -16.44 10.19
C HIS A 51 -6.20 -16.48 8.65
N PHE A 52 -6.04 -15.34 7.98
CA PHE A 52 -6.01 -15.28 6.51
C PHE A 52 -4.79 -15.99 5.91
N SER A 53 -3.65 -15.97 6.59
CA SER A 53 -2.44 -16.69 6.16
C SER A 53 -2.61 -18.22 6.21
N ARG A 54 -3.52 -18.74 7.05
CA ARG A 54 -3.77 -20.18 7.21
C ARG A 54 -4.86 -20.73 6.30
N LEU A 55 -5.84 -19.91 5.91
CA LEU A 55 -7.01 -20.36 5.14
C LEU A 55 -6.75 -20.53 3.64
N GLY A 56 -5.70 -19.92 3.09
CA GLY A 56 -5.45 -19.97 1.65
C GLY A 56 -6.33 -19.00 0.84
N PHE A 57 -6.94 -18.00 1.48
CA PHE A 57 -7.78 -17.02 0.79
C PHE A 57 -6.95 -15.99 0.02
N ARG A 58 -7.40 -15.68 -1.20
CA ARG A 58 -6.76 -14.67 -2.07
C ARG A 58 -6.66 -13.29 -1.42
N ALA A 59 -7.52 -12.98 -0.45
CA ALA A 59 -7.50 -11.74 0.30
C ALA A 59 -6.15 -11.46 0.99
N ILE A 60 -5.34 -12.49 1.29
CA ILE A 60 -4.01 -12.31 1.89
C ILE A 60 -3.00 -11.59 0.97
N LEU A 61 -3.24 -11.59 -0.35
CA LEU A 61 -2.42 -10.86 -1.32
C LEU A 61 -2.58 -9.33 -1.19
N PHE A 62 -3.76 -8.88 -0.74
CA PHE A 62 -4.06 -7.45 -0.64
C PHE A 62 -3.11 -6.74 0.35
N PRO A 63 -2.93 -7.19 1.61
CA PRO A 63 -1.95 -6.61 2.51
C PRO A 63 -0.54 -6.50 1.94
N LEU A 64 -0.05 -7.54 1.25
CA LEU A 64 1.28 -7.53 0.64
C LEU A 64 1.39 -6.45 -0.44
N PHE A 65 0.50 -6.48 -1.43
CA PHE A 65 0.57 -5.57 -2.57
C PHE A 65 0.26 -4.13 -2.17
N ALA A 66 -0.67 -3.91 -1.24
CA ALA A 66 -0.94 -2.58 -0.70
C ALA A 66 0.28 -2.01 0.04
N THR A 67 0.95 -2.83 0.87
CA THR A 67 2.16 -2.41 1.60
C THR A 67 3.30 -2.04 0.64
N LEU A 68 3.55 -2.87 -0.38
CA LEU A 68 4.57 -2.58 -1.39
C LEU A 68 4.22 -1.34 -2.22
N ALA A 69 2.96 -1.19 -2.63
CA ALA A 69 2.49 -0.02 -3.36
C ALA A 69 2.69 1.27 -2.55
N LEU A 70 2.29 1.27 -1.28
CA LEU A 70 2.49 2.40 -0.36
C LEU A 70 3.97 2.72 -0.15
N TYR A 71 4.82 1.69 -0.02
CA TYR A 71 6.25 1.88 0.18
C TYR A 71 6.90 2.57 -1.01
N PHE A 72 6.68 2.07 -2.22
CA PHE A 72 7.24 2.67 -3.44
C PHE A 72 6.63 4.04 -3.76
N PHE A 73 5.34 4.23 -3.49
CA PHE A 73 4.70 5.55 -3.61
C PHE A 73 5.36 6.57 -2.69
N HIS A 74 5.54 6.23 -1.41
CA HIS A 74 6.18 7.09 -0.44
C HIS A 74 7.62 7.43 -0.86
N GLN A 75 8.32 6.47 -1.46
CA GLN A 75 9.66 6.68 -2.01
C GLN A 75 9.66 7.67 -3.19
N ALA A 76 8.73 7.52 -4.14
CA ALA A 76 8.57 8.45 -5.26
C ALA A 76 8.22 9.86 -4.79
N PHE A 77 7.32 9.96 -3.82
CA PHE A 77 6.92 11.21 -3.17
C PHE A 77 8.10 11.92 -2.51
N ARG A 78 8.94 11.20 -1.77
CA ARG A 78 10.14 11.80 -1.15
C ARG A 78 11.10 12.36 -2.19
N ARG A 79 11.30 11.68 -3.32
CA ARG A 79 12.21 12.15 -4.37
C ARG A 79 11.71 13.37 -5.13
N ILE A 80 10.40 13.47 -5.33
CA ILE A 80 9.85 14.59 -6.09
C ILE A 80 9.75 15.87 -5.25
N ILE A 81 9.65 15.73 -3.93
CA ILE A 81 9.62 16.88 -3.00
C ILE A 81 11.02 17.30 -2.57
N GLN A 82 11.90 16.34 -2.32
CA GLN A 82 13.31 16.57 -1.97
C GLN A 82 14.19 16.03 -3.10
N PRO A 83 14.27 16.71 -4.27
CA PRO A 83 15.26 16.36 -5.27
C PRO A 83 16.63 16.40 -4.60
N ALA A 84 17.45 15.37 -4.82
CA ALA A 84 18.75 15.24 -4.16
C ALA A 84 19.46 16.59 -4.17
N THR A 85 19.80 17.10 -2.99
CA THR A 85 20.68 18.26 -2.84
C THR A 85 21.85 18.06 -3.78
N GLN A 86 22.13 19.08 -4.61
CA GLN A 86 23.27 19.10 -5.54
C GLN A 86 24.51 18.50 -4.87
N PRO A 87 25.37 17.75 -5.62
CA PRO A 87 26.65 17.32 -5.08
C PRO A 87 27.36 18.52 -4.46
N PRO A 88 28.07 18.35 -3.32
CA PRO A 88 28.75 19.47 -2.69
C PRO A 88 29.58 20.19 -3.75
N GLY A 89 29.29 21.48 -3.97
CA GLY A 89 30.10 22.33 -4.84
C GLY A 89 31.58 22.21 -4.44
N PRO A 90 32.52 22.45 -5.37
CA PRO A 90 33.94 22.22 -5.13
C PRO A 90 34.35 22.78 -3.78
N GLN A 91 34.72 21.88 -2.87
CA GLN A 91 35.14 22.25 -1.51
C GLN A 91 36.42 23.07 -1.67
N THR A 92 36.34 24.38 -1.48
CA THR A 92 37.51 25.22 -1.27
C THR A 92 38.09 24.83 0.08
N HIS A 93 39.09 23.94 0.06
CA HIS A 93 39.83 23.55 1.25
C HIS A 93 40.47 24.78 1.90
N HIS A 94 39.88 25.29 2.97
CA HIS A 94 40.59 26.08 3.97
C HIS A 94 41.00 25.12 5.11
N PRO A 95 42.29 24.82 5.28
CA PRO A 95 42.73 23.91 6.33
C PRO A 95 42.67 24.64 7.68
N THR A 96 41.57 24.47 8.40
CA THR A 96 41.52 24.79 9.83
C THR A 96 41.61 23.47 10.60
N ILE A 97 42.77 23.22 11.20
CA ILE A 97 43.00 22.06 12.07
C ILE A 97 42.23 22.33 13.37
N GLN A 98 41.13 21.62 13.59
CA GLN A 98 40.50 21.48 14.90
C GLN A 98 40.59 20.01 15.35
N PRO A 99 41.25 19.72 16.49
CA PRO A 99 41.18 18.40 17.09
C PRO A 99 39.95 18.34 18.01
N THR A 100 38.88 17.68 17.57
CA THR A 100 37.74 17.36 18.44
C THR A 100 37.47 15.86 18.42
N ILE A 101 37.54 15.31 19.64
CA ILE A 101 37.39 13.91 20.00
C ILE A 101 36.06 13.39 19.45
N HIS A 102 36.12 12.39 18.58
CA HIS A 102 34.97 11.77 17.93
C HIS A 102 34.56 10.51 18.73
N PRO A 103 33.45 10.51 19.50
CA PRO A 103 32.84 9.25 19.91
C PRO A 103 32.12 8.69 18.69
N SER A 104 32.75 7.70 18.06
CA SER A 104 32.25 6.95 16.91
C SER A 104 31.16 5.95 17.31
N ASN A 105 30.04 6.44 17.85
CA ASN A 105 28.88 5.61 18.15
C ASN A 105 27.86 5.65 17.02
N HIS A 106 27.96 4.67 16.11
CA HIS A 106 26.90 3.79 15.58
C HIS A 106 27.19 3.31 14.14
N PRO A 107 27.97 2.23 13.96
CA PRO A 107 28.29 1.67 12.64
C PRO A 107 27.08 1.08 11.88
N ILE A 108 25.91 0.98 12.51
CA ILE A 108 24.73 0.27 11.96
C ILE A 108 23.65 1.24 11.47
N SER A 109 23.83 2.57 11.55
CA SER A 109 22.83 3.55 11.09
C SER A 109 22.61 3.55 9.57
N ASN A 110 23.60 3.11 8.79
CA ASN A 110 23.67 3.23 7.33
C ASN A 110 23.43 1.92 6.55
N LEU A 111 22.62 1.00 7.05
CA LEU A 111 21.99 -0.03 6.18
C LEU A 111 20.86 0.61 5.36
N GLN A 112 21.19 1.59 4.52
CA GLN A 112 20.31 2.04 3.44
C GLN A 112 20.31 0.93 2.39
N SER A 113 19.27 0.09 2.40
CA SER A 113 19.10 -0.98 1.41
C SER A 113 19.13 -0.41 -0.03
N PRO A 114 19.66 -1.12 -1.03
CA PRO A 114 19.66 -0.66 -2.43
C PRO A 114 18.27 -0.25 -2.93
N ILE A 115 17.23 -0.95 -2.45
CA ILE A 115 15.82 -0.70 -2.75
C ILE A 115 15.39 0.69 -2.25
N SER A 116 15.98 1.23 -1.18
CA SER A 116 15.66 2.58 -0.71
C SER A 116 16.23 3.70 -1.60
N ASN A 117 17.08 3.38 -2.58
CA ASN A 117 17.74 4.35 -3.47
C ASN A 117 17.27 4.32 -4.95
N LEU A 118 16.29 3.48 -5.31
CA LEU A 118 15.69 3.38 -6.66
C LEU A 118 15.27 4.73 -7.28
N PRO A 119 15.65 5.16 -8.48
CA PRO A 119 15.27 6.48 -8.98
C PRO A 119 13.73 6.64 -9.17
N PHE A 120 13.26 7.89 -9.27
CA PHE A 120 11.82 8.23 -9.29
C PHE A 120 11.00 7.36 -10.24
N SER A 121 11.47 7.17 -11.48
CA SER A 121 10.78 6.40 -12.52
C SER A 121 10.52 4.95 -12.11
N PHE A 122 11.47 4.30 -11.43
CA PHE A 122 11.28 2.92 -10.96
C PHE A 122 10.35 2.87 -9.74
N SER A 123 10.48 3.80 -8.80
CA SER A 123 9.58 3.86 -7.64
C SER A 123 8.12 4.06 -8.07
N ILE A 124 7.84 4.99 -9.00
CA ILE A 124 6.46 5.22 -9.46
C ILE A 124 5.92 4.05 -10.28
N LEU A 125 6.77 3.38 -11.06
CA LEU A 125 6.42 2.19 -11.82
C LEU A 125 6.02 1.03 -10.89
N TYR A 126 6.86 0.70 -9.90
CA TYR A 126 6.55 -0.36 -8.93
C TYR A 126 5.30 -0.04 -8.10
N SER A 127 5.14 1.22 -7.67
CA SER A 127 3.94 1.66 -6.97
C SER A 127 2.67 1.39 -7.77
N SER A 128 2.69 1.77 -9.06
CA SER A 128 1.54 1.60 -9.96
C SER A 128 1.28 0.13 -10.28
N PHE A 129 2.34 -0.66 -10.50
CA PHE A 129 2.25 -2.10 -10.75
C PHE A 129 1.63 -2.86 -9.57
N PHE A 130 2.12 -2.63 -8.34
CA PHE A 130 1.56 -3.30 -7.15
C PHE A 130 0.14 -2.83 -6.84
N THR A 131 -0.21 -1.57 -7.13
CA THR A 131 -1.60 -1.09 -7.00
C THR A 131 -2.53 -1.82 -7.96
N ALA A 132 -2.13 -1.96 -9.24
CA ALA A 132 -2.90 -2.70 -10.23
C ALA A 132 -3.05 -4.18 -9.82
N LEU A 133 -1.99 -4.80 -9.32
CA LEU A 133 -2.01 -6.18 -8.84
C LEU A 133 -2.92 -6.36 -7.61
N ALA A 134 -2.98 -5.37 -6.71
CA ALA A 134 -3.91 -5.35 -5.60
C ALA A 134 -5.37 -5.30 -6.08
N ILE A 135 -5.68 -4.38 -7.00
CA ILE A 135 -7.03 -4.23 -7.61
C ILE A 135 -7.45 -5.50 -8.36
N TYR A 136 -6.51 -6.17 -9.04
CA TYR A 136 -6.76 -7.43 -9.73
C TYR A 136 -7.02 -8.58 -8.76
N SER A 137 -6.32 -8.59 -7.62
CA SER A 137 -6.38 -9.69 -6.66
C SER A 137 -7.61 -9.63 -5.74
N TYR A 138 -8.07 -8.43 -5.38
CA TYR A 138 -9.12 -8.27 -4.38
C TYR A 138 -10.02 -7.06 -4.62
N LEU A 139 -11.34 -7.26 -4.50
CA LEU A 139 -12.34 -6.24 -4.81
C LEU A 139 -12.21 -4.98 -3.94
N ALA A 140 -11.91 -5.13 -2.66
CA ALA A 140 -11.77 -3.98 -1.74
C ALA A 140 -10.56 -3.10 -2.08
N ALA A 141 -9.58 -3.61 -2.85
CA ALA A 141 -8.41 -2.83 -3.25
C ALA A 141 -8.76 -1.68 -4.21
N ARG A 142 -10.00 -1.60 -4.73
CA ARG A 142 -10.52 -0.45 -5.48
C ARG A 142 -10.50 0.85 -4.65
N LEU A 143 -10.46 0.77 -3.33
CA LEU A 143 -10.33 1.92 -2.43
C LEU A 143 -8.88 2.40 -2.28
N LEU A 144 -7.89 1.60 -2.68
CA LEU A 144 -6.48 1.93 -2.50
C LEU A 144 -6.04 3.21 -3.25
N PRO A 145 -6.48 3.48 -4.50
CA PRO A 145 -6.27 4.77 -5.17
C PRO A 145 -6.67 5.99 -4.33
N LEU A 146 -7.77 5.90 -3.56
CA LEU A 146 -8.23 6.99 -2.70
C LEU A 146 -7.26 7.24 -1.54
N VAL A 147 -6.59 6.21 -1.03
CA VAL A 147 -5.57 6.34 0.01
C VAL A 147 -4.39 7.19 -0.49
N PHE A 148 -3.96 7.01 -1.73
CA PHE A 148 -2.89 7.82 -2.33
C PHE A 148 -3.31 9.27 -2.53
N VAL A 149 -4.54 9.50 -3.02
CA VAL A 149 -5.10 10.86 -3.17
C VAL A 149 -5.20 11.54 -1.81
N LEU A 150 -5.72 10.85 -0.79
CA LEU A 150 -5.83 11.37 0.57
C LEU A 150 -4.45 11.67 1.16
N PHE A 151 -3.48 10.77 1.00
CA PHE A 151 -2.11 11.00 1.44
C PHE A 151 -1.52 12.28 0.81
N CYS A 152 -1.65 12.43 -0.51
CA CYS A 152 -1.19 13.62 -1.21
C CYS A 152 -1.94 14.89 -0.80
N LEU A 153 -3.25 14.80 -0.58
CA LEU A 153 -4.08 15.89 -0.09
C LEU A 153 -3.59 16.35 1.29
N LEU A 154 -3.42 15.43 2.24
CA LEU A 154 -2.91 15.74 3.59
C LEU A 154 -1.51 16.35 3.54
N ALA A 155 -0.62 15.82 2.69
CA ALA A 155 0.71 16.36 2.51
C ALA A 155 0.70 17.78 1.94
N TRP A 156 -0.17 18.04 0.95
CA TRP A 156 -0.38 19.38 0.39
C TRP A 156 -0.96 20.33 1.43
N LEU A 157 -1.97 19.91 2.20
CA LEU A 157 -2.59 20.74 3.25
C LEU A 157 -1.57 21.15 4.32
N ARG A 158 -0.64 20.26 4.68
CA ARG A 158 0.39 20.50 5.70
C ARG A 158 1.47 21.48 5.26
N THR A 159 1.93 21.38 4.01
CA THR A 159 3.08 22.16 3.54
C THR A 159 2.66 23.36 2.70
N ARG A 160 1.49 23.30 2.04
CA ARG A 160 0.96 24.23 1.02
C ARG A 160 1.94 24.55 -0.12
N ARG A 161 3.04 23.81 -0.23
CA ARG A 161 4.10 23.91 -1.23
C ARG A 161 4.10 22.67 -2.13
N HIS A 162 4.81 22.73 -3.25
CA HIS A 162 5.00 21.61 -4.18
C HIS A 162 3.74 21.04 -4.86
N ILE A 163 2.65 21.81 -5.00
CA ILE A 163 1.41 21.33 -5.65
C ILE A 163 1.64 20.80 -7.06
N ARG A 164 2.49 21.47 -7.88
CA ARG A 164 2.82 21.00 -9.23
C ARG A 164 3.50 19.63 -9.21
N SER A 165 4.44 19.41 -8.28
CA SER A 165 5.09 18.12 -8.08
C SER A 165 4.10 17.04 -7.64
N ILE A 166 3.18 17.36 -6.72
CA ILE A 166 2.15 16.43 -6.26
C ILE A 166 1.19 16.07 -7.40
N LEU A 167 0.74 17.04 -8.18
CA LEU A 167 -0.10 16.80 -9.36
C LEU A 167 0.62 15.94 -10.39
N PHE A 168 1.91 16.20 -10.66
CA PHE A 168 2.71 15.36 -11.54
C PHE A 168 2.82 13.92 -11.03
N LEU A 169 3.13 13.72 -9.75
CA LEU A 169 3.19 12.40 -9.11
C LEU A 169 1.87 11.64 -9.25
N ILE A 170 0.75 12.29 -8.90
CA ILE A 170 -0.59 11.71 -9.00
C ILE A 170 -0.91 11.36 -10.45
N SER A 171 -0.72 12.28 -11.38
CA SER A 171 -1.01 12.05 -12.80
C SER A 171 -0.20 10.88 -13.34
N THR A 172 1.11 10.84 -13.12
CA THR A 172 1.95 9.72 -13.56
C THR A 172 1.52 8.40 -12.92
N PHE A 173 1.20 8.40 -11.63
CA PHE A 173 0.70 7.22 -10.92
C PHE A 173 -0.60 6.68 -11.53
N PHE A 174 -1.60 7.55 -11.77
CA PHE A 174 -2.89 7.14 -12.31
C PHE A 174 -2.79 6.71 -13.78
N ILE A 175 -1.97 7.37 -14.59
CA ILE A 175 -1.71 6.96 -15.98
C ILE A 175 -1.10 5.56 -16.02
N LEU A 176 -0.05 5.30 -15.24
CA LEU A 176 0.60 3.99 -15.20
C LEU A 176 -0.31 2.91 -14.61
N THR A 177 -1.06 3.22 -13.55
CA THR A 177 -2.02 2.26 -12.96
C THR A 177 -3.11 1.92 -13.96
N SER A 178 -3.62 2.89 -14.70
CA SER A 178 -4.63 2.67 -15.75
C SER A 178 -4.07 1.83 -16.89
N LEU A 179 -2.80 2.04 -17.26
CA LEU A 179 -2.11 1.22 -18.26
C LEU A 179 -2.01 -0.25 -17.83
N PHE A 180 -1.64 -0.53 -16.58
CA PHE A 180 -1.60 -1.90 -16.06
C PHE A 180 -2.99 -2.54 -15.93
N LEU A 181 -4.02 -1.73 -15.65
CA LEU A 181 -5.41 -2.18 -15.56
C LEU A 181 -6.11 -2.22 -16.92
N LEU A 182 -5.43 -1.85 -18.01
CA LEU A 182 -6.04 -1.76 -19.34
C LEU A 182 -6.83 -3.02 -19.74
N PRO A 183 -6.34 -4.26 -19.54
CA PRO A 183 -7.12 -5.45 -19.88
C PRO A 183 -8.42 -5.57 -19.08
N LEU A 184 -8.38 -5.18 -17.79
CA LEU A 184 -9.54 -5.21 -16.91
C LEU A 184 -10.55 -4.10 -17.27
N ILE A 185 -10.05 -2.92 -17.63
CA ILE A 185 -10.87 -1.80 -18.11
C ILE A 185 -11.59 -2.23 -19.39
N ILE A 186 -10.88 -2.78 -20.37
CA ILE A 186 -11.47 -3.27 -21.63
C ILE A 186 -12.54 -4.31 -21.33
N HIS A 187 -12.25 -5.30 -20.49
CA HIS A 187 -13.22 -6.32 -20.11
C HIS A 187 -14.51 -5.72 -19.53
N PHE A 188 -14.41 -4.78 -18.58
CA PHE A 188 -15.58 -4.17 -17.98
C PHE A 188 -16.33 -3.19 -18.90
N THR A 189 -15.67 -2.60 -19.89
CA THR A 189 -16.37 -1.83 -20.93
C THR A 189 -17.18 -2.71 -21.87
N LEU A 190 -16.74 -3.96 -22.10
CA LEU A 190 -17.44 -4.93 -22.93
C LEU A 190 -18.54 -5.67 -22.15
N TYR A 191 -18.35 -5.89 -20.85
CA TYR A 191 -19.25 -6.63 -19.96
C TYR A 191 -19.59 -5.81 -18.69
N PRO A 192 -20.39 -4.73 -18.81
CA PRO A 192 -20.69 -3.85 -17.67
C PRO A 192 -21.50 -4.54 -16.56
N ALA A 193 -22.23 -5.62 -16.88
CA ALA A 193 -22.98 -6.40 -15.89
C ALA A 193 -22.07 -7.00 -14.81
N ASP A 194 -20.84 -7.38 -15.16
CA ASP A 194 -19.90 -8.06 -14.26
C ASP A 194 -19.28 -7.11 -13.22
N LEU A 195 -19.33 -5.79 -13.46
CA LEU A 195 -18.84 -4.79 -12.51
C LEU A 195 -19.65 -4.74 -11.21
N LEU A 196 -20.97 -4.89 -11.33
CA LEU A 196 -21.94 -4.74 -10.25
C LEU A 196 -22.55 -6.07 -9.82
N ALA A 197 -22.39 -7.15 -10.60
CA ALA A 197 -22.97 -8.45 -10.29
C ALA A 197 -22.68 -8.94 -8.87
N ARG A 198 -21.51 -8.61 -8.28
CA ARG A 198 -21.14 -9.04 -6.92
C ARG A 198 -21.57 -8.10 -5.79
N SER A 199 -21.73 -6.81 -6.04
CA SER A 199 -22.25 -5.87 -5.03
C SER A 199 -23.77 -5.85 -5.03
N ALA A 200 -24.39 -6.02 -6.20
CA ALA A 200 -25.84 -6.12 -6.35
C ALA A 200 -26.41 -7.38 -5.67
N THR A 201 -25.66 -8.49 -5.62
CA THR A 201 -26.13 -9.73 -4.96
C THR A 201 -26.18 -9.65 -3.45
N VAL A 202 -25.54 -8.68 -2.80
CA VAL A 202 -25.57 -8.52 -1.32
C VAL A 202 -26.15 -7.16 -0.90
N SER A 203 -26.71 -6.42 -1.86
CA SER A 203 -27.32 -5.12 -1.60
C SER A 203 -28.69 -5.28 -0.96
N ILE A 204 -28.99 -4.48 0.07
CA ILE A 204 -30.34 -4.38 0.66
C ILE A 204 -31.39 -3.93 -0.36
N PHE A 205 -30.95 -3.25 -1.43
CA PHE A 205 -31.80 -2.78 -2.51
C PHE A 205 -32.12 -3.86 -3.54
N ASN A 206 -31.55 -5.06 -3.39
CA ASN A 206 -31.85 -6.17 -4.28
C ASN A 206 -33.22 -6.76 -3.91
N PRO A 207 -34.19 -6.81 -4.85
CA PRO A 207 -35.53 -7.34 -4.60
C PRO A 207 -35.53 -8.79 -4.08
N ALA A 208 -34.50 -9.58 -4.41
CA ALA A 208 -34.35 -10.95 -3.97
C ALA A 208 -34.12 -11.10 -2.45
N TRP A 209 -33.67 -10.04 -1.77
CA TRP A 209 -33.43 -10.05 -0.32
C TRP A 209 -34.48 -9.28 0.46
N ASN A 210 -34.95 -8.16 -0.08
CA ASN A 210 -35.86 -7.28 0.64
C ASN A 210 -37.34 -7.63 0.44
N HIS A 211 -37.69 -8.35 -0.64
CA HIS A 211 -39.07 -8.76 -0.97
C HIS A 211 -40.13 -7.63 -0.96
N GLY A 212 -39.71 -6.36 -1.02
CA GLY A 212 -40.58 -5.17 -0.92
C GLY A 212 -40.51 -4.43 0.43
N ASP A 213 -39.92 -5.02 1.47
CA ASP A 213 -39.73 -4.43 2.79
C ASP A 213 -38.24 -4.16 3.12
N LEU A 214 -37.75 -2.99 2.71
CA LEU A 214 -36.40 -2.52 2.99
C LEU A 214 -36.12 -2.35 4.49
N PHE A 215 -37.08 -1.80 5.24
CA PHE A 215 -36.88 -1.43 6.64
C PHE A 215 -36.92 -2.65 7.55
N GLY A 216 -37.85 -3.59 7.31
CA GLY A 216 -37.90 -4.86 8.03
C GLY A 216 -36.63 -5.69 7.80
N THR A 217 -36.15 -5.76 6.55
CA THR A 217 -34.91 -6.46 6.20
C THR A 217 -33.69 -5.83 6.89
N ALA A 218 -33.61 -4.50 6.91
CA ALA A 218 -32.52 -3.79 7.61
C ALA A 218 -32.53 -4.05 9.13
N TRP A 219 -33.72 -4.01 9.75
CA TRP A 219 -33.88 -4.28 11.18
C TRP A 219 -33.52 -5.73 11.53
N GLN A 220 -33.99 -6.71 10.75
CA GLN A 220 -33.65 -8.12 10.93
C GLN A 220 -32.13 -8.33 10.83
N THR A 221 -31.49 -7.77 9.80
CA THR A 221 -30.04 -7.89 9.61
C THR A 221 -29.25 -7.30 10.78
N LEU A 222 -29.70 -6.14 11.31
CA LEU A 222 -29.14 -5.51 12.50
C LEU A 222 -29.29 -6.39 13.75
N THR A 223 -30.50 -6.88 14.01
CA THR A 223 -30.76 -7.73 15.19
C THR A 223 -29.97 -9.04 15.14
N LEU A 224 -29.89 -9.68 13.98
CA LEU A 224 -29.07 -10.88 13.78
C LEU A 224 -27.59 -10.60 14.07
N THR A 225 -27.07 -9.48 13.57
CA THR A 225 -25.66 -9.08 13.76
C THR A 225 -25.35 -8.74 15.22
N LEU A 226 -26.30 -8.15 15.95
CA LEU A 226 -26.14 -7.82 17.37
C LEU A 226 -26.30 -9.05 18.30
N SER A 227 -26.92 -10.12 17.80
CA SER A 227 -27.17 -11.34 18.57
C SER A 227 -26.07 -12.40 18.47
N THR A 228 -25.14 -12.25 17.52
CA THR A 228 -23.96 -13.12 17.30
C THR A 228 -22.72 -12.57 17.96
#